data_AF-A0AAJ8W5S2-F1
#
_entry.id   AF-A0AAJ8W5S2-F1
#
_cell.length_a   1.000
_cell.length_b   1.000
_cell.length_c   1.000
_cell.angle_alpha   90.00
_cell.angle_beta   90.00
_cell.angle_gamma   90.00
#
_symmetry.space_group_name_H-M   'P 1'
#
loop_
_entity.id
_entity.type
_entity.pdbx_description
1 polymer ?
#
loop_
_entity_poly.entity_id
_entity_poly.type
_entity_poly.pdbx_seq_one_letter_code
_entity_poly.pdbx_strand_id
1 'polypeptide(L)'
;MGMKPLTPWMDALSTLVKPESLIDSQCNTQNIVSHLKLPPTLGSSRMENGRVLTNLQNRSADFSGVGNAVTYTVTARFLTKSSKWEKSFRQFTNKHKGNGSVNNGCQNYDGEFVILKEIVNDIRVVPTTATPISEYERNFQCYHNMKLYNHFINRINNWINWGKELQLCSQVCDSLDDEVPPVDLLENEQTIGTDEIGHNYTRIYNSRRQQSRWYQVQLGIYKSSLLLGKNAKRSLISVKTPLREYRVSYIPPSTKVKHDPGKTTFQSAKLNIPLEVSMENMGLPSKPIAPCEIKHVGAELEIVTITSTDKTPIPMEFESAFWGNNNGISSDNFSIDDFQNAVVNPMKQYYRTLNQMKNQLGSNVFTIDNQLMANIKILSNLTVNTTCLKFNDLIVNGKMYCSKDKPPVLSYTKPSKFNLLLDLRKLTKRGEINRFQSDWFTLLPSFQSCYIARMYHVKVSLLIDDKAISIRVPVVIEKREGFNPLPYYVTLSTC
;
A
#
# COMPACT_ATOMS: atom_id res chain seq x y z
N MET A 1 -49.75 -24.51 -20.47
CA MET A 1 -48.38 -25.00 -20.77
C MET A 1 -47.44 -24.43 -19.72
N GLY A 2 -46.92 -25.29 -18.83
CA GLY A 2 -46.04 -24.88 -17.73
C GLY A 2 -44.68 -24.44 -18.25
N MET A 3 -44.22 -23.26 -17.82
CA MET A 3 -42.83 -22.84 -17.99
C MET A 3 -41.94 -23.75 -17.14
N LYS A 4 -41.16 -24.61 -17.79
CA LYS A 4 -40.04 -25.29 -17.12
C LYS A 4 -39.04 -24.22 -16.64
N PRO A 5 -38.53 -24.30 -15.41
CA PRO A 5 -37.47 -23.43 -14.96
C PRO A 5 -36.24 -23.65 -15.84
N LEU A 6 -35.67 -22.54 -16.30
CA LEU A 6 -34.43 -22.46 -17.06
C LEU A 6 -33.24 -22.83 -16.16
N THR A 7 -33.02 -24.13 -15.94
CA THR A 7 -31.86 -24.71 -15.23
C THR A 7 -30.52 -24.76 -16.00
N PRO A 8 -30.40 -24.63 -17.34
CA PRO A 8 -29.10 -24.77 -18.02
C PRO A 8 -28.08 -23.63 -17.80
N TRP A 9 -28.46 -22.53 -17.13
CA TRP A 9 -27.66 -21.31 -17.11
C TRP A 9 -26.52 -21.34 -16.09
N MET A 10 -26.61 -22.20 -15.07
CA MET A 10 -25.54 -22.33 -14.07
C MET A 10 -24.30 -23.02 -14.65
N ASP A 11 -24.46 -23.98 -15.56
CA ASP A 11 -23.35 -24.70 -16.21
C ASP A 11 -22.61 -23.85 -17.27
N ALA A 12 -23.31 -22.88 -17.88
CA ALA A 12 -22.69 -21.91 -18.80
C ALA A 12 -21.89 -20.81 -18.07
N LEU A 13 -22.24 -20.51 -16.82
CA LEU A 13 -21.47 -19.57 -15.98
C LEU A 13 -20.22 -20.23 -15.37
N SER A 14 -20.22 -21.56 -15.17
CA SER A 14 -19.02 -22.29 -14.69
C SER A 14 -17.92 -22.43 -15.75
N THR A 15 -18.20 -22.09 -17.00
CA THR A 15 -17.22 -22.09 -18.11
C THR A 15 -16.69 -20.71 -18.45
N LEU A 16 -17.02 -19.67 -17.67
CA LEU A 16 -16.45 -18.35 -17.84
C LEU A 16 -14.95 -18.41 -17.48
N VAL A 17 -14.09 -18.49 -18.50
CA VAL A 17 -12.64 -18.40 -18.34
C VAL A 17 -12.36 -17.08 -17.66
N LYS A 18 -12.03 -17.14 -16.37
CA LYS A 18 -11.61 -15.97 -15.61
C LYS A 18 -10.26 -15.56 -16.18
N PRO A 19 -10.12 -14.38 -16.81
CA PRO A 19 -8.82 -13.95 -17.29
C PRO A 19 -7.90 -13.76 -16.07
N GLU A 20 -6.72 -14.35 -16.11
CA GLU A 20 -5.71 -14.20 -15.04
C GLU A 20 -5.05 -12.81 -15.08
N SER A 21 -5.09 -12.17 -16.26
CA SER A 21 -4.55 -10.86 -16.57
C SER A 21 -5.58 -10.01 -17.33
N LEU A 22 -5.49 -8.68 -17.22
CA LEU A 22 -6.25 -7.79 -18.09
C LEU A 22 -5.74 -7.98 -19.52
N ILE A 23 -6.56 -8.58 -20.38
CA ILE A 23 -6.21 -8.95 -21.77
C ILE A 23 -5.73 -7.74 -22.60
N ASP A 24 -6.04 -6.51 -22.16
CA ASP A 24 -5.78 -5.27 -22.93
C ASP A 24 -4.89 -4.23 -22.24
N SER A 25 -4.30 -4.50 -21.06
CA SER A 25 -3.43 -3.53 -20.39
C SER A 25 -2.00 -4.07 -20.26
N GLN A 26 -1.22 -3.92 -21.33
CA GLN A 26 0.22 -4.07 -21.19
C GLN A 26 0.74 -2.88 -20.37
N CYS A 27 1.47 -3.14 -19.28
CA CYS A 27 2.34 -2.15 -18.66
C CYS A 27 3.57 -1.94 -19.55
N ASN A 28 3.36 -1.54 -20.81
CA ASN A 28 4.39 -1.47 -21.84
C ASN A 28 5.55 -0.55 -21.46
N THR A 29 5.27 0.45 -20.61
CA THR A 29 6.23 1.48 -20.25
C THR A 29 7.17 1.04 -19.13
N GLN A 30 6.73 0.18 -18.19
CA GLN A 30 7.50 -0.13 -16.97
C GLN A 30 7.82 -1.63 -16.81
N ASN A 31 7.15 -2.51 -17.55
CA ASN A 31 7.35 -3.97 -17.53
C ASN A 31 7.26 -4.62 -16.12
N ILE A 32 6.44 -4.05 -15.24
CA ILE A 32 6.25 -4.55 -13.87
C ILE A 32 5.16 -5.64 -13.87
N VAL A 33 5.56 -6.89 -13.69
CA VAL A 33 4.66 -8.06 -13.78
C VAL A 33 3.52 -7.99 -12.76
N SER A 34 3.76 -7.48 -11.55
CA SER A 34 2.70 -7.37 -10.54
C SER A 34 1.57 -6.42 -10.96
N HIS A 35 1.87 -5.43 -11.81
CA HIS A 35 0.86 -4.47 -12.28
C HIS A 35 -0.14 -5.07 -13.25
N LEU A 36 0.19 -6.22 -13.85
CA LEU A 36 -0.70 -6.98 -14.73
C LEU A 36 -1.72 -7.83 -13.95
N LYS A 37 -1.53 -7.99 -12.63
CA LYS A 37 -2.47 -8.73 -11.78
C LYS A 37 -3.75 -7.94 -11.60
N LEU A 38 -4.88 -8.63 -11.68
CA LEU A 38 -6.20 -8.03 -11.44
C LEU A 38 -6.29 -7.49 -10.00
N PRO A 39 -6.49 -6.18 -9.79
CA PRO A 39 -6.76 -5.65 -8.46
C PRO A 39 -8.10 -6.18 -7.89
N PRO A 40 -8.29 -6.21 -6.57
CA PRO A 40 -9.60 -6.47 -5.99
C PRO A 40 -10.59 -5.37 -6.38
N THR A 41 -11.87 -5.74 -6.43
CA THR A 41 -12.95 -4.75 -6.49
C THR A 41 -12.84 -3.81 -5.31
N LEU A 42 -12.80 -2.51 -5.62
CA LEU A 42 -12.67 -1.42 -4.67
C LEU A 42 -13.71 -0.35 -5.03
N GLY A 43 -14.54 0.06 -4.08
CA GLY A 43 -15.62 0.99 -4.28
C GLY A 43 -16.77 0.45 -5.13
N SER A 44 -17.62 1.37 -5.58
CA SER A 44 -18.77 1.05 -6.43
C SER A 44 -18.73 1.87 -7.70
N SER A 45 -19.21 1.29 -8.79
CA SER A 45 -19.24 1.98 -10.09
C SER A 45 -20.29 3.09 -10.09
N ARG A 46 -20.18 4.07 -11.00
CA ARG A 46 -21.24 5.09 -11.17
C ARG A 46 -22.58 4.44 -11.54
N MET A 47 -22.55 3.36 -12.32
CA MET A 47 -23.74 2.59 -12.70
C MET A 47 -24.34 1.85 -11.50
N GLU A 48 -23.50 1.26 -10.65
CA GLU A 48 -23.92 0.62 -9.41
C GLU A 48 -24.57 1.65 -8.48
N ASN A 49 -23.96 2.82 -8.29
CA ASN A 49 -24.54 3.89 -7.48
C ASN A 49 -25.89 4.38 -8.03
N GLY A 50 -26.06 4.45 -9.36
CA GLY A 50 -27.32 4.82 -9.99
C GLY A 50 -28.43 3.78 -9.86
N ARG A 51 -28.08 2.49 -9.77
CA ARG A 51 -29.02 1.37 -9.57
C ARG A 51 -29.35 1.13 -8.10
N VAL A 52 -28.46 1.52 -7.18
CA VAL A 52 -28.49 1.18 -5.74
C VAL A 52 -29.05 2.32 -4.86
N LEU A 53 -29.64 3.38 -5.43
CA LEU A 53 -30.36 4.42 -4.67
C LEU A 53 -31.42 3.85 -3.69
N THR A 54 -31.84 2.60 -3.88
CA THR A 54 -32.80 1.89 -3.02
C THR A 54 -32.18 1.02 -1.91
N ASN A 55 -30.86 0.74 -1.89
CA ASN A 55 -30.25 -0.27 -1.02
C ASN A 55 -28.93 0.18 -0.35
N LEU A 56 -28.89 1.40 0.20
CA LEU A 56 -27.74 1.93 0.95
C LEU A 56 -27.30 1.05 2.15
N GLN A 57 -28.20 0.23 2.69
CA GLN A 57 -27.94 -0.63 3.86
C GLN A 57 -27.04 -1.84 3.59
N ASN A 58 -26.82 -2.22 2.32
CA ASN A 58 -26.04 -3.41 1.95
C ASN A 58 -24.60 -3.11 1.50
N ARG A 59 -24.17 -1.85 1.55
CA ARG A 59 -22.85 -1.45 1.06
C ARG A 59 -21.80 -1.67 2.14
N SER A 60 -21.03 -2.76 2.03
CA SER A 60 -19.81 -2.93 2.83
C SER A 60 -18.81 -1.82 2.46
N ALA A 61 -18.46 -0.96 3.40
CA ALA A 61 -17.44 0.07 3.20
C ALA A 61 -16.07 -0.60 2.98
N ASP A 62 -15.40 -0.34 1.87
CA ASP A 62 -14.04 -0.84 1.60
C ASP A 62 -13.00 0.28 1.60
N PHE A 63 -13.38 1.44 2.15
CA PHE A 63 -12.55 2.62 2.26
C PHE A 63 -12.01 3.10 0.89
N SER A 64 -12.80 2.92 -0.17
CA SER A 64 -12.55 3.56 -1.46
C SER A 64 -12.73 5.08 -1.36
N GLY A 65 -11.76 5.82 -1.90
CA GLY A 65 -11.88 7.26 -2.09
C GLY A 65 -12.75 7.61 -3.29
N VAL A 66 -13.24 8.85 -3.33
CA VAL A 66 -13.96 9.37 -4.51
C VAL A 66 -13.03 9.31 -5.73
N GLY A 67 -13.50 8.67 -6.81
CA GLY A 67 -12.72 8.53 -8.05
C GLY A 67 -11.78 7.32 -8.11
N ASN A 68 -11.60 6.58 -7.00
CA ASN A 68 -10.65 5.47 -6.89
C ASN A 68 -11.33 4.10 -6.98
N ALA A 69 -12.45 4.01 -7.70
CA ALA A 69 -13.20 2.77 -7.82
C ALA A 69 -12.59 1.85 -8.88
N VAL A 70 -12.43 0.58 -8.53
CA VAL A 70 -12.05 -0.53 -9.39
C VAL A 70 -13.24 -1.50 -9.41
N THR A 71 -13.94 -1.57 -10.54
CA THR A 71 -15.19 -2.33 -10.65
C THR A 71 -15.14 -3.26 -11.85
N TYR A 72 -15.75 -4.43 -11.70
CA TYR A 72 -15.80 -5.45 -12.73
C TYR A 72 -17.26 -5.76 -13.02
N THR A 73 -17.59 -5.90 -14.30
CA THR A 73 -18.97 -6.18 -14.74
C THR A 73 -18.97 -7.35 -15.69
N VAL A 74 -19.97 -8.22 -15.56
CA VAL A 74 -20.28 -9.26 -16.53
C VAL A 74 -21.47 -8.77 -17.35
N THR A 75 -21.29 -8.74 -18.66
CA THR A 75 -22.31 -8.32 -19.61
C THR A 75 -22.75 -9.52 -20.44
N ALA A 76 -24.03 -9.86 -20.36
CA ALA A 76 -24.67 -10.85 -21.22
C ALA A 76 -25.46 -10.13 -22.32
N ARG A 77 -25.11 -10.40 -23.58
CA ARG A 77 -25.77 -9.84 -24.77
C ARG A 77 -26.49 -10.92 -25.54
N PHE A 78 -27.76 -10.69 -25.84
CA PHE A 78 -28.57 -11.52 -26.72
C PHE A 78 -28.54 -10.93 -28.12
N LEU A 79 -27.81 -11.59 -29.02
CA LEU A 79 -27.62 -11.16 -30.40
C LEU A 79 -28.54 -11.94 -31.34
N THR A 80 -29.02 -11.28 -32.38
CA THR A 80 -29.70 -11.93 -33.50
C THR A 80 -29.25 -11.35 -34.82
N LYS A 81 -29.40 -12.10 -35.92
CA LYS A 81 -29.13 -11.56 -37.25
C LYS A 81 -30.18 -10.50 -37.59
N SER A 82 -29.74 -9.32 -38.02
CA SER A 82 -30.59 -8.20 -38.45
C SER A 82 -31.65 -8.68 -39.45
N SER A 83 -31.22 -9.38 -40.50
CA SER A 83 -32.06 -9.94 -41.58
C SER A 83 -33.20 -10.85 -41.12
N LYS A 84 -33.05 -11.53 -39.98
CA LYS A 84 -34.07 -12.44 -39.44
C LYS A 84 -35.21 -11.69 -38.75
N TRP A 85 -34.96 -10.49 -38.26
CA TRP A 85 -35.91 -9.72 -37.44
C TRP A 85 -36.41 -8.44 -38.11
N GLU A 86 -35.71 -7.89 -39.11
CA GLU A 86 -36.17 -6.75 -39.92
C GLU A 86 -37.52 -6.99 -40.63
N LYS A 87 -37.85 -8.27 -40.90
CA LYS A 87 -39.14 -8.66 -41.47
C LYS A 87 -40.31 -8.52 -40.48
N SER A 88 -40.03 -8.63 -39.18
CA SER A 88 -41.07 -8.66 -38.12
C SER A 88 -41.13 -7.36 -37.33
N PHE A 89 -40.03 -6.62 -37.26
CA PHE A 89 -39.90 -5.34 -36.58
C PHE A 89 -39.09 -4.45 -37.52
N ARG A 90 -39.73 -3.43 -38.12
CA ARG A 90 -39.21 -2.49 -39.13
C ARG A 90 -37.68 -2.32 -39.14
N GLN A 91 -37.10 -2.16 -40.34
CA GLN A 91 -35.66 -2.00 -40.59
C GLN A 91 -34.92 -1.22 -39.49
N PHE A 92 -33.86 -1.81 -38.93
CA PHE A 92 -33.09 -1.20 -37.85
C PHE A 92 -32.26 -0.03 -38.40
N THR A 93 -32.82 1.18 -38.39
CA THR A 93 -32.12 2.37 -38.91
C THR A 93 -31.06 2.86 -37.92
N ASN A 94 -29.80 2.92 -38.35
CA ASN A 94 -28.67 3.55 -37.63
C ASN A 94 -28.81 5.08 -37.57
N LYS A 95 -29.84 5.60 -36.88
CA LYS A 95 -30.04 7.05 -36.68
C LYS A 95 -29.78 7.47 -35.23
N HIS A 96 -28.66 7.06 -34.65
CA HIS A 96 -28.15 7.69 -33.43
C HIS A 96 -26.63 7.95 -33.53
N LYS A 97 -26.27 9.02 -34.24
CA LYS A 97 -25.08 9.82 -33.91
C LYS A 97 -25.51 10.86 -32.87
N GLY A 98 -25.69 10.43 -31.62
CA GLY A 98 -26.13 11.31 -30.54
C GLY A 98 -25.58 10.84 -29.21
N ASN A 99 -24.75 11.68 -28.58
CA ASN A 99 -24.22 11.46 -27.24
C ASN A 99 -25.38 11.34 -26.23
N GLY A 100 -25.46 10.19 -25.57
CA GLY A 100 -26.21 10.02 -24.33
C GLY A 100 -27.60 9.39 -24.47
N SER A 101 -27.68 8.06 -24.54
CA SER A 101 -28.76 7.30 -23.91
C SER A 101 -28.34 5.85 -23.73
N VAL A 102 -27.96 5.49 -22.50
CA VAL A 102 -27.81 4.10 -22.08
C VAL A 102 -29.18 3.66 -21.60
N ASN A 103 -30.03 3.26 -22.54
CA ASN A 103 -31.18 2.34 -22.39
C ASN A 103 -32.10 2.52 -23.62
N ASN A 104 -32.37 1.40 -24.30
CA ASN A 104 -33.28 1.26 -25.44
C ASN A 104 -32.80 1.84 -26.78
N GLY A 105 -31.89 1.13 -27.43
CA GLY A 105 -31.58 1.32 -28.85
C GLY A 105 -30.74 0.16 -29.36
N CYS A 106 -31.31 -0.64 -30.27
CA CYS A 106 -30.59 -1.67 -31.02
C CYS A 106 -29.36 -1.06 -31.70
N GLN A 107 -28.16 -1.35 -31.19
CA GLN A 107 -26.91 -0.97 -31.87
C GLN A 107 -26.56 -2.07 -32.87
N ASN A 108 -26.43 -1.71 -34.15
CA ASN A 108 -25.96 -2.61 -35.21
C ASN A 108 -24.44 -2.69 -35.15
N TYR A 109 -23.90 -3.87 -34.84
CA TYR A 109 -22.49 -4.18 -35.08
C TYR A 109 -22.39 -4.80 -36.48
N ASP A 110 -21.60 -4.17 -37.35
CA ASP A 110 -21.29 -4.56 -38.74
C ASP A 110 -22.51 -4.76 -39.67
N GLY A 111 -23.70 -4.31 -39.28
CA GLY A 111 -24.94 -4.46 -40.04
C GLY A 111 -25.52 -5.88 -40.06
N GLU A 112 -24.78 -6.90 -39.62
CA GLU A 112 -25.24 -8.30 -39.59
C GLU A 112 -26.00 -8.66 -38.31
N PHE A 113 -25.69 -8.04 -37.16
CA PHE A 113 -26.26 -8.42 -35.87
C PHE A 113 -26.89 -7.26 -35.08
N VAL A 114 -28.00 -7.56 -34.42
CA VAL A 114 -28.77 -6.66 -33.55
C VAL A 114 -28.76 -7.18 -32.11
N ILE A 115 -28.52 -6.29 -31.15
CA ILE A 115 -28.66 -6.59 -29.71
C ILE A 115 -30.14 -6.51 -29.33
N LEU A 116 -30.76 -7.67 -29.05
CA LEU A 116 -32.15 -7.76 -28.60
C LEU A 116 -32.31 -7.40 -27.12
N LYS A 117 -31.34 -7.82 -26.31
CA LYS A 117 -31.32 -7.58 -24.87
C LYS A 117 -29.89 -7.57 -24.37
N GLU A 118 -29.59 -6.65 -23.48
CA GLU A 118 -28.33 -6.61 -22.75
C GLU A 118 -28.64 -6.63 -21.25
N ILE A 119 -27.93 -7.48 -20.51
CA ILE A 119 -27.97 -7.53 -19.05
C ILE A 119 -26.55 -7.35 -18.55
N VAL A 120 -26.34 -6.36 -17.67
CA VAL A 120 -25.04 -6.07 -17.06
C VAL A 120 -25.17 -6.25 -15.56
N ASN A 121 -24.31 -7.07 -14.96
CA ASN A 121 -24.22 -7.26 -13.52
C ASN A 121 -22.80 -6.98 -13.01
N ASP A 122 -22.69 -6.25 -11.91
CA ASP A 122 -21.42 -6.02 -11.22
C ASP A 122 -20.98 -7.29 -10.47
N ILE A 123 -19.69 -7.62 -10.54
CA ILE A 123 -19.07 -8.73 -9.82
C ILE A 123 -18.00 -8.23 -8.85
N ARG A 124 -17.87 -8.91 -7.71
CA ARG A 124 -16.80 -8.64 -6.74
C ARG A 124 -15.64 -9.59 -6.97
N VAL A 125 -14.55 -9.06 -7.49
CA VAL A 125 -13.27 -9.74 -7.66
C VAL A 125 -12.48 -9.60 -6.38
N VAL A 126 -12.06 -10.72 -5.80
CA VAL A 126 -11.08 -10.76 -4.70
C VAL A 126 -10.01 -11.76 -5.11
N PRO A 127 -8.83 -11.28 -5.57
CA PRO A 127 -7.73 -12.13 -5.99
C PRO A 127 -7.32 -13.06 -4.86
N THR A 128 -7.02 -14.30 -5.21
CA THR A 128 -6.39 -15.24 -4.30
C THR A 128 -4.89 -15.00 -4.35
N THR A 129 -4.28 -14.91 -3.18
CA THR A 129 -2.83 -14.94 -3.06
C THR A 129 -2.42 -16.37 -3.40
N ALA A 130 -1.67 -16.54 -4.49
CA ALA A 130 -1.09 -17.82 -4.88
C ALA A 130 -0.21 -18.40 -3.74
N THR A 131 0.23 -19.64 -3.90
CA THR A 131 1.09 -20.39 -2.96
C THR A 131 2.00 -19.49 -2.12
N PRO A 132 2.06 -19.71 -0.79
CA PRO A 132 2.84 -18.85 0.09
C PRO A 132 4.28 -18.78 -0.40
N ILE A 133 4.65 -17.59 -0.90
CA ILE A 133 6.01 -17.25 -1.28
C ILE A 133 6.90 -17.56 -0.06
N SER A 134 8.09 -18.12 -0.24
CA SER A 134 8.99 -18.37 0.88
C SER A 134 9.41 -17.05 1.56
N GLU A 135 9.82 -17.08 2.83
CA GLU A 135 10.35 -15.88 3.48
C GLU A 135 11.57 -15.32 2.75
N TYR A 136 12.39 -16.21 2.18
CA TYR A 136 13.53 -15.85 1.35
C TYR A 136 13.12 -15.04 0.12
N GLU A 137 12.19 -15.55 -0.68
CA GLU A 137 11.74 -14.88 -1.92
C GLU A 137 11.08 -13.53 -1.64
N ARG A 138 10.33 -13.40 -0.53
CA ARG A 138 9.76 -12.10 -0.14
C ARG A 138 10.82 -11.09 0.26
N ASN A 139 11.75 -11.51 1.11
CA ASN A 139 12.84 -10.66 1.53
C ASN A 139 13.75 -10.29 0.34
N PHE A 140 13.87 -11.18 -0.66
CA PHE A 140 14.54 -10.90 -1.93
C PHE A 140 13.78 -9.85 -2.75
N GLN A 141 12.46 -10.01 -2.94
CA GLN A 141 11.61 -9.02 -3.64
C GLN A 141 11.73 -7.64 -2.99
N CYS A 142 11.60 -7.57 -1.66
CA CYS A 142 11.76 -6.32 -0.92
C CYS A 142 13.15 -5.71 -1.13
N TYR A 143 14.20 -6.52 -1.04
CA TYR A 143 15.58 -6.06 -1.28
C TYR A 143 15.77 -5.55 -2.72
N HIS A 144 15.24 -6.28 -3.70
CA HIS A 144 15.29 -5.93 -5.11
C HIS A 144 14.59 -4.58 -5.37
N ASN A 145 13.34 -4.43 -4.90
CA ASN A 145 12.57 -3.20 -5.04
C ASN A 145 13.25 -2.01 -4.34
N MET A 146 13.85 -2.21 -3.17
CA MET A 146 14.65 -1.17 -2.49
C MET A 146 15.92 -0.81 -3.25
N LYS A 147 16.58 -1.78 -3.89
CA LYS A 147 17.77 -1.50 -4.70
C LYS A 147 17.42 -0.67 -5.93
N LEU A 148 16.33 -1.01 -6.63
CA LEU A 148 15.84 -0.23 -7.76
C LEU A 148 15.49 1.20 -7.35
N TYR A 149 14.77 1.38 -6.24
CA TYR A 149 14.46 2.72 -5.73
C TYR A 149 15.70 3.53 -5.37
N ASN A 150 16.65 2.95 -4.65
CA ASN A 150 17.87 3.67 -4.28
C ASN A 150 18.71 4.05 -5.50
N HIS A 151 18.76 3.18 -6.51
CA HIS A 151 19.42 3.49 -7.78
C HIS A 151 18.72 4.66 -8.49
N PHE A 152 17.39 4.65 -8.55
CA PHE A 152 16.60 5.76 -9.10
C PHE A 152 16.89 7.08 -8.37
N ILE A 153 16.93 7.08 -7.04
CA ILE A 153 17.31 8.26 -6.24
C ILE A 153 18.73 8.74 -6.55
N ASN A 154 19.69 7.82 -6.64
CA ASN A 154 21.08 8.16 -6.96
C ASN A 154 21.18 8.80 -8.35
N ARG A 155 20.48 8.26 -9.35
CA ARG A 155 20.43 8.83 -10.70
C ARG A 155 19.90 10.27 -10.69
N ILE A 156 18.83 10.54 -9.94
CA ILE A 156 18.30 11.90 -9.75
C ILE A 156 19.36 12.82 -9.13
N ASN A 157 20.01 12.37 -8.06
CA ASN A 157 21.03 13.17 -7.37
C ASN A 157 22.24 13.45 -8.26
N ASN A 158 22.67 12.47 -9.07
CA ASN A 158 23.77 12.65 -10.02
C ASN A 158 23.41 13.72 -11.07
N TRP A 159 22.18 13.69 -11.61
CA TRP A 159 21.70 14.74 -12.52
C TRP A 159 21.66 16.12 -11.85
N ILE A 160 21.24 16.20 -10.59
CA ILE A 160 21.23 17.46 -9.83
C ILE A 160 22.66 17.97 -9.59
N ASN A 161 23.60 17.09 -9.25
CA ASN A 161 25.00 17.46 -9.03
C ASN A 161 25.64 17.95 -10.32
N TRP A 162 25.41 17.24 -11.43
CA TRP A 162 25.89 17.68 -12.73
C TRP A 162 25.30 19.04 -13.14
N GLY A 163 23.99 19.24 -12.93
CA GLY A 163 23.36 20.54 -13.16
C GLY A 163 23.97 21.67 -12.33
N LYS A 164 24.40 21.40 -11.08
CA LYS A 164 25.11 22.39 -10.25
C LYS A 164 26.50 22.69 -10.79
N GLU A 165 27.23 21.68 -11.25
CA GLU A 165 28.55 21.86 -11.86
C GLU A 165 28.45 22.72 -13.13
N LEU A 166 27.48 22.45 -14.01
CA LEU A 166 27.20 23.28 -15.19
C LEU A 166 26.85 24.73 -14.83
N GLN A 167 26.05 24.94 -13.77
CA GLN A 167 25.74 26.29 -13.27
C GLN A 167 26.96 27.04 -12.71
N LEU A 168 27.98 26.33 -12.23
CA LEU A 168 29.24 26.94 -11.81
C LEU A 168 30.11 27.25 -13.05
N CYS A 169 30.18 26.34 -14.02
CA CYS A 169 30.89 26.56 -15.28
C CYS A 169 30.32 27.74 -16.07
N SER A 170 28.99 27.91 -16.09
CA SER A 170 28.32 29.04 -16.77
C SER A 170 28.65 30.42 -16.18
N GLN A 171 29.24 30.48 -14.99
CA GLN A 171 29.68 31.75 -14.38
C GLN A 171 31.09 32.15 -14.84
N VAL A 172 31.84 31.22 -15.43
CA VAL A 172 33.25 31.40 -15.78
C VAL A 172 33.49 31.29 -17.28
N CYS A 173 32.62 30.56 -18.01
CA CYS A 173 32.71 30.36 -19.45
C CYS A 173 31.41 30.81 -20.15
N ASP A 174 31.55 31.48 -21.30
CA ASP A 174 30.42 31.94 -22.11
C ASP A 174 29.76 30.82 -22.94
N SER A 175 30.44 29.68 -23.14
CA SER A 175 29.93 28.54 -23.90
C SER A 175 30.03 27.22 -23.13
N LEU A 176 28.93 26.45 -23.12
CA LEU A 176 28.85 25.11 -22.53
C LEU A 176 28.56 24.02 -23.58
N ASP A 177 28.72 24.35 -24.87
CA ASP A 177 28.22 23.51 -25.98
C ASP A 177 28.98 22.18 -26.14
N ASP A 178 30.19 22.06 -25.59
CA ASP A 178 31.02 20.85 -25.65
C ASP A 178 30.89 19.94 -24.41
N GLU A 179 30.07 20.32 -23.41
CA GLU A 179 29.93 19.57 -22.17
C GLU A 179 29.04 18.33 -22.36
N VAL A 180 29.61 17.15 -22.10
CA VAL A 180 28.90 15.86 -22.25
C VAL A 180 28.55 15.31 -20.86
N PRO A 181 27.30 14.84 -20.64
CA PRO A 181 26.94 14.20 -19.40
C PRO A 181 27.86 13.00 -19.07
N PRO A 182 28.30 12.83 -17.81
CA PRO A 182 29.00 11.63 -17.38
C PRO A 182 28.29 10.34 -17.80
N VAL A 183 29.05 9.30 -18.18
CA VAL A 183 28.54 8.00 -18.64
C VAL A 183 27.56 7.38 -17.63
N ASP A 184 27.85 7.53 -16.34
CA ASP A 184 27.01 7.04 -15.23
C ASP A 184 25.59 7.66 -15.20
N LEU A 185 25.37 8.81 -15.86
CA LEU A 185 24.04 9.42 -16.00
C LEU A 185 23.20 8.77 -17.10
N LEU A 186 23.88 8.18 -18.08
CA LEU A 186 23.30 7.55 -19.26
C LEU A 186 22.91 6.09 -19.01
N GLU A 187 23.39 5.50 -17.91
CA GLU A 187 22.95 4.17 -17.47
C GLU A 187 21.46 4.18 -17.07
N ASN A 188 20.71 3.22 -17.62
CA ASN A 188 19.27 3.08 -17.40
C ASN A 188 19.00 2.05 -16.29
N GLU A 189 17.85 2.13 -15.63
CA GLU A 189 17.49 1.17 -14.55
C GLU A 189 17.52 -0.31 -14.98
N GLN A 190 17.36 -0.57 -16.28
CA GLN A 190 17.42 -1.91 -16.87
C GLN A 190 18.83 -2.51 -16.94
N THR A 191 19.90 -1.73 -16.72
CA THR A 191 21.28 -2.25 -16.74
C THR A 191 21.71 -2.88 -15.42
N ILE A 192 20.91 -2.76 -14.35
CA ILE A 192 21.19 -3.48 -13.10
C ILE A 192 20.89 -4.96 -13.31
N GLY A 193 21.95 -5.77 -13.42
CA GLY A 193 21.82 -7.22 -13.56
C GLY A 193 21.04 -7.83 -12.40
N THR A 194 19.92 -8.48 -12.68
CA THR A 194 19.14 -9.25 -11.69
C THR A 194 19.99 -10.26 -10.94
N ASP A 195 21.02 -10.78 -11.61
CA ASP A 195 21.97 -11.75 -11.08
C ASP A 195 22.88 -11.12 -10.02
N GLU A 196 23.33 -9.88 -10.23
CA GLU A 196 24.16 -9.17 -9.25
C GLU A 196 23.36 -8.86 -7.97
N ILE A 197 22.10 -8.41 -8.13
CA ILE A 197 21.18 -8.22 -7.00
C ILE A 197 20.98 -9.56 -6.27
N GLY A 198 20.77 -10.65 -7.01
CA GLY A 198 20.62 -12.02 -6.49
C GLY A 198 21.82 -12.48 -5.67
N HIS A 199 23.03 -12.32 -6.20
CA HIS A 199 24.28 -12.68 -5.52
C HIS A 199 24.52 -11.83 -4.28
N ASN A 200 24.34 -10.51 -4.38
CA ASN A 200 24.48 -9.59 -3.26
C ASN A 200 23.48 -9.89 -2.14
N TYR A 201 22.21 -10.13 -2.49
CA TYR A 201 21.20 -10.52 -1.53
C TYR A 201 21.53 -11.84 -0.85
N THR A 202 21.90 -12.87 -1.61
CA THR A 202 22.26 -14.19 -1.07
C THR A 202 23.41 -14.08 -0.08
N ARG A 203 24.45 -13.31 -0.40
CA ARG A 203 25.60 -13.04 0.48
C ARG A 203 25.17 -12.34 1.77
N ILE A 204 24.31 -11.32 1.68
CA ILE A 204 23.79 -10.59 2.84
C ILE A 204 22.88 -11.49 3.68
N TYR A 205 22.01 -12.26 3.05
CA TYR A 205 21.08 -13.16 3.71
C TYR A 205 21.83 -14.23 4.51
N ASN A 206 22.85 -14.84 3.90
CA ASN A 206 23.67 -15.86 4.57
C ASN A 206 24.51 -15.28 5.71
N SER A 207 25.14 -14.12 5.52
CA SER A 207 25.93 -13.47 6.59
C SER A 207 25.10 -12.98 7.76
N ARG A 208 23.82 -12.65 7.53
CA ARG A 208 22.91 -12.10 8.56
C ARG A 208 21.89 -13.09 9.09
N ARG A 209 22.00 -14.38 8.73
CA ARG A 209 21.04 -15.42 9.12
C ARG A 209 20.85 -15.56 10.64
N GLN A 210 21.84 -15.17 11.43
CA GLN A 210 21.80 -15.18 12.90
C GLN A 210 21.56 -13.79 13.53
N GLN A 211 21.50 -12.71 12.75
CA GLN A 211 21.29 -11.36 13.28
C GLN A 211 19.79 -11.01 13.30
N SER A 212 19.29 -10.64 14.48
CA SER A 212 17.91 -10.17 14.62
C SER A 212 17.74 -8.79 13.97
N ARG A 213 16.80 -8.69 13.03
CA ARG A 213 16.45 -7.43 12.35
C ARG A 213 15.25 -6.79 13.04
N TRP A 214 15.28 -5.46 13.20
CA TRP A 214 14.25 -4.71 13.91
C TRP A 214 13.84 -3.47 13.11
N TYR A 215 12.55 -3.14 13.13
CA TYR A 215 12.10 -1.76 12.96
C TYR A 215 12.44 -1.00 14.24
N GLN A 216 12.97 0.22 14.15
CA GLN A 216 13.43 0.97 15.32
C GLN A 216 13.18 2.48 15.19
N VAL A 217 12.33 3.01 16.07
CA VAL A 217 12.12 4.46 16.19
C VAL A 217 12.80 4.97 17.44
N GLN A 218 13.49 6.12 17.32
CA GLN A 218 14.21 6.75 18.42
C GLN A 218 13.67 8.15 18.72
N LEU A 219 13.46 8.44 20.01
CA LEU A 219 13.02 9.74 20.51
C LEU A 219 14.06 10.32 21.47
N GLY A 220 14.58 11.50 21.16
CA GLY A 220 15.46 12.24 22.06
C GLY A 220 14.67 13.00 23.14
N ILE A 221 15.04 12.82 24.41
CA ILE A 221 14.55 13.66 25.52
C ILE A 221 15.57 14.77 25.77
N TYR A 222 15.14 16.02 25.63
CA TYR A 222 15.96 17.21 25.84
C TYR A 222 15.54 17.93 27.12
N LYS A 223 16.52 18.43 27.88
CA LYS A 223 16.25 19.34 29.00
C LYS A 223 16.45 20.78 28.52
N SER A 224 15.39 21.58 28.59
CA SER A 224 15.49 23.03 28.42
C SER A 224 16.35 23.64 29.53
N SER A 225 17.34 24.44 29.16
CA SER A 225 18.11 25.27 30.08
C SER A 225 17.69 26.73 29.90
N LEU A 226 17.06 27.30 30.94
CA LEU A 226 16.61 28.69 30.97
C LEU A 226 17.76 29.71 30.93
N LEU A 227 19.01 29.29 31.18
CA LEU A 227 20.14 30.20 31.42
C LEU A 227 21.15 30.29 30.26
N LEU A 228 21.18 29.34 29.33
CA LEU A 228 22.21 29.29 28.27
C LEU A 228 21.71 28.95 26.85
N GLY A 229 20.38 28.87 26.64
CA GLY A 229 19.80 28.63 25.31
C GLY A 229 20.13 27.30 24.64
N LYS A 230 20.97 26.44 25.24
CA LYS A 230 21.34 25.12 24.72
C LYS A 230 20.48 24.02 25.36
N ASN A 231 19.65 23.39 24.54
CA ASN A 231 18.94 22.16 24.89
C ASN A 231 19.93 20.99 24.89
N ALA A 232 20.31 20.49 26.06
CA ALA A 232 21.16 19.31 26.16
C ALA A 232 20.31 18.04 26.01
N LYS A 233 20.68 17.14 25.09
CA LYS A 233 20.08 15.82 24.96
C LYS A 233 20.41 15.03 26.22
N ARG A 234 19.38 14.56 26.92
CA ARG A 234 19.51 13.93 28.24
C ARG A 234 19.31 12.41 28.17
N SER A 235 18.32 11.96 27.39
CA SER A 235 18.04 10.54 27.22
C SER A 235 17.64 10.23 25.78
N LEU A 236 17.75 8.96 25.40
CA LEU A 236 17.26 8.43 24.14
C LEU A 236 16.34 7.25 24.42
N ILE A 237 15.07 7.37 24.05
CA ILE A 237 14.12 6.26 24.07
C ILE A 237 14.18 5.56 22.71
N SER A 238 14.23 4.23 22.72
CA SER A 238 14.17 3.40 21.53
C SER A 238 13.00 2.43 21.62
N VAL A 239 12.18 2.36 20.58
CA VAL A 239 11.07 1.41 20.45
C VAL A 239 11.35 0.52 19.26
N LYS A 240 11.35 -0.80 19.49
CA LYS A 240 11.70 -1.81 18.49
C LYS A 240 10.62 -2.89 18.35
N THR A 241 10.48 -3.40 17.14
CA THR A 241 9.71 -4.63 16.82
C THR A 241 10.45 -5.42 15.75
N PRO A 242 10.37 -6.76 15.72
CA PRO A 242 11.04 -7.56 14.69
C PRO A 242 10.65 -7.11 13.28
N LEU A 243 11.65 -7.05 12.41
CA LEU A 243 11.48 -6.76 10.99
C LEU A 243 10.92 -7.99 10.27
N ARG A 244 9.60 -8.15 10.34
CA ARG A 244 8.86 -9.21 9.65
C ARG A 244 7.52 -8.68 9.14
N GLU A 245 7.00 -9.33 8.11
CA GLU A 245 5.64 -9.06 7.64
C GLU A 245 4.61 -9.79 8.52
N TYR A 246 3.59 -9.06 8.96
CA TYR A 246 2.48 -9.62 9.69
C TYR A 246 1.34 -9.92 8.73
N ARG A 247 1.04 -11.21 8.55
CA ARG A 247 0.06 -11.67 7.55
C ARG A 247 -1.24 -12.06 8.23
N VAL A 248 -2.35 -11.60 7.67
CA VAL A 248 -3.71 -11.87 8.16
C VAL A 248 -4.61 -12.26 7.00
N SER A 249 -5.59 -13.09 7.29
CA SER A 249 -6.53 -13.54 6.27
C SER A 249 -7.55 -12.48 5.93
N TYR A 250 -7.87 -12.40 4.64
CA TYR A 250 -8.98 -11.63 4.12
C TYR A 250 -10.27 -11.99 4.87
N ILE A 251 -10.97 -10.96 5.37
CA ILE A 251 -12.26 -11.10 6.05
C ILE A 251 -13.35 -10.73 5.03
N PRO A 252 -14.13 -11.69 4.52
CA PRO A 252 -15.22 -11.39 3.60
C PRO A 252 -16.35 -10.61 4.30
N PRO A 253 -17.12 -9.78 3.55
CA PRO A 253 -18.30 -9.12 4.11
C PRO A 253 -19.35 -10.15 4.55
N SER A 254 -19.96 -9.93 5.71
CA SER A 254 -20.96 -10.84 6.30
C SER A 254 -22.15 -11.11 5.37
N THR A 255 -22.58 -10.11 4.58
CA THR A 255 -23.67 -10.22 3.59
C THR A 255 -23.39 -11.24 2.48
N LYS A 256 -22.12 -11.61 2.26
CA LYS A 256 -21.70 -12.62 1.27
C LYS A 256 -21.42 -13.99 1.89
N VAL A 257 -21.45 -14.12 3.21
CA VAL A 257 -21.33 -15.40 3.93
C VAL A 257 -22.73 -16.01 4.05
N LYS A 258 -23.33 -16.41 2.92
CA LYS A 258 -24.52 -17.28 2.94
C LYS A 258 -24.03 -18.73 2.93
N HIS A 259 -24.32 -19.45 4.01
CA HIS A 259 -24.21 -20.91 4.16
C HIS A 259 -22.80 -21.51 4.00
N ASP A 260 -22.04 -21.59 5.10
CA ASP A 260 -21.53 -22.87 5.62
C ASP A 260 -20.88 -22.67 7.00
N PRO A 261 -21.63 -22.74 8.11
CA PRO A 261 -21.08 -22.59 9.46
C PRO A 261 -20.04 -23.67 9.84
N GLY A 262 -19.91 -24.74 9.05
CA GLY A 262 -18.98 -25.84 9.30
C GLY A 262 -17.64 -25.77 8.54
N LYS A 263 -17.46 -24.85 7.59
CA LYS A 263 -16.26 -24.78 6.72
C LYS A 263 -15.50 -23.45 6.73
N THR A 264 -15.84 -22.52 7.61
CA THR A 264 -15.06 -21.28 7.72
C THR A 264 -13.76 -21.53 8.47
N THR A 265 -12.75 -22.03 7.77
CA THR A 265 -11.35 -21.98 8.18
C THR A 265 -10.85 -20.54 8.07
N PHE A 266 -11.38 -19.65 8.93
CA PHE A 266 -10.79 -18.33 9.13
C PHE A 266 -9.42 -18.54 9.78
N GLN A 267 -8.40 -18.68 8.95
CA GLN A 267 -7.01 -18.51 9.37
C GLN A 267 -6.89 -17.13 10.05
N SER A 268 -6.12 -17.11 11.15
CA SER A 268 -6.19 -16.07 12.18
C SER A 268 -6.22 -14.62 11.64
N ALA A 269 -7.31 -13.90 11.92
CA ALA A 269 -7.40 -12.43 11.80
C ALA A 269 -6.71 -11.69 12.96
N LYS A 270 -5.99 -12.43 13.81
CA LYS A 270 -5.27 -11.91 14.97
C LYS A 270 -3.80 -11.66 14.65
N LEU A 271 -3.28 -10.56 15.17
CA LEU A 271 -1.88 -10.16 15.10
C LEU A 271 -1.24 -10.24 16.48
N ASN A 272 0.00 -10.72 16.56
CA ASN A 272 0.81 -10.70 17.78
C ASN A 272 2.11 -9.93 17.53
N ILE A 273 2.14 -8.66 17.95
CA ILE A 273 3.24 -7.72 17.73
C ILE A 273 4.09 -7.62 19.00
N PRO A 274 5.27 -8.24 19.06
CA PRO A 274 6.25 -8.03 20.13
C PRO A 274 6.90 -6.65 20.02
N LEU A 275 7.02 -5.97 21.17
CA LEU A 275 7.66 -4.67 21.31
C LEU A 275 8.76 -4.75 22.36
N GLU A 276 9.86 -4.05 22.08
CA GLU A 276 10.95 -3.81 23.00
C GLU A 276 11.15 -2.30 23.13
N VAL A 277 11.05 -1.78 24.35
CA VAL A 277 11.25 -0.36 24.66
C VAL A 277 12.44 -0.23 25.59
N SER A 278 13.45 0.54 25.18
CA SER A 278 14.66 0.79 25.95
C SER A 278 14.90 2.29 26.12
N MET A 279 15.65 2.63 27.17
CA MET A 279 16.04 4.01 27.44
C MET A 279 17.54 4.07 27.75
N GLU A 280 18.25 4.91 27.01
CA GLU A 280 19.68 5.15 27.16
C GLU A 280 19.92 6.54 27.77
N ASN A 281 20.83 6.63 28.74
CA ASN A 281 21.27 7.91 29.29
C ASN A 281 22.34 8.51 28.36
N MET A 282 22.03 9.67 27.78
CA MET A 282 22.94 10.40 26.89
C MET A 282 23.60 11.61 27.60
N GLY A 283 23.30 11.82 28.88
CA GLY A 283 23.85 12.88 29.71
C GLY A 283 25.11 12.46 30.47
N LEU A 284 25.62 13.36 31.32
CA LEU A 284 26.75 13.08 32.20
C LEU A 284 26.43 11.90 33.16
N PRO A 285 27.33 10.91 33.32
CA PRO A 285 27.12 9.74 34.17
C PRO A 285 26.76 10.08 35.63
N SER A 286 27.18 11.24 36.11
CA SER A 286 27.02 11.70 37.49
C SER A 286 25.62 12.22 37.86
N LYS A 287 24.68 12.30 36.92
CA LYS A 287 23.29 12.71 37.20
C LYS A 287 22.31 11.58 36.83
N PRO A 288 21.91 10.73 37.79
CA PRO A 288 20.87 9.74 37.54
C PRO A 288 19.60 10.44 37.05
N ILE A 289 19.03 9.90 35.98
CA ILE A 289 17.79 10.40 35.40
C ILE A 289 16.65 9.58 36.02
N ALA A 290 15.52 10.21 36.33
CA ALA A 290 14.36 9.51 36.86
C ALA A 290 13.82 8.53 35.81
N PRO A 291 13.39 7.31 36.18
CA PRO A 291 12.76 6.39 35.25
C PRO A 291 11.53 7.02 34.59
N CYS A 292 11.32 6.73 33.30
CA CYS A 292 10.14 7.19 32.57
C CYS A 292 9.00 6.18 32.72
N GLU A 293 7.76 6.65 32.76
CA GLU A 293 6.59 5.79 32.78
C GLU A 293 5.95 5.76 31.40
N ILE A 294 5.69 4.55 30.86
CA ILE A 294 4.74 4.44 29.75
C ILE A 294 3.38 4.76 30.37
N LYS A 295 2.76 5.89 30.03
CA LYS A 295 1.43 6.27 30.50
C LYS A 295 0.31 5.67 29.66
N HIS A 296 0.56 5.42 28.37
CA HIS A 296 -0.46 4.91 27.46
C HIS A 296 0.12 4.03 26.35
N VAL A 297 -0.62 2.98 25.98
CA VAL A 297 -0.37 2.16 24.79
C VAL A 297 -1.62 2.22 23.90
N GLY A 298 -1.44 2.62 22.64
CA GLY A 298 -2.49 2.65 21.63
C GLY A 298 -2.10 1.89 20.38
N ALA A 299 -3.09 1.35 19.67
CA ALA A 299 -2.90 0.71 18.37
C ALA A 299 -4.01 1.14 17.40
N GLU A 300 -3.63 1.47 16.18
CA GLU A 300 -4.56 1.78 15.09
C GLU A 300 -4.13 1.02 13.82
N LEU A 301 -5.09 0.50 13.06
CA LEU A 301 -4.85 0.03 11.69
C LEU A 301 -4.95 1.21 10.73
N GLU A 302 -3.84 1.58 10.11
CA GLU A 302 -3.76 2.54 9.01
C GLU A 302 -3.97 1.81 7.68
N ILE A 303 -5.00 2.21 6.95
CA ILE A 303 -5.32 1.77 5.60
C ILE A 303 -4.82 2.84 4.64
N VAL A 304 -3.75 2.54 3.91
CA VAL A 304 -3.09 3.47 2.99
C VAL A 304 -3.50 3.14 1.56
N THR A 305 -4.09 4.11 0.88
CA THR A 305 -4.39 4.04 -0.56
C THR A 305 -3.52 5.04 -1.29
N ILE A 306 -2.72 4.56 -2.23
CA ILE A 306 -1.87 5.39 -3.09
C ILE A 306 -2.46 5.33 -4.49
N THR A 307 -2.71 6.48 -5.12
CA THR A 307 -3.34 6.54 -6.45
C THR A 307 -2.58 7.48 -7.38
N SER A 308 -2.38 7.03 -8.62
CA SER A 308 -1.94 7.87 -9.73
C SER A 308 -3.12 8.68 -10.26
N THR A 309 -3.06 10.00 -10.06
CA THR A 309 -4.19 10.91 -10.31
C THR A 309 -4.45 11.17 -11.79
N ASP A 310 -3.38 11.22 -12.59
CA ASP A 310 -3.42 11.41 -14.04
C ASP A 310 -3.58 10.08 -14.80
N LYS A 311 -3.81 8.97 -14.07
CA LYS A 311 -3.90 7.61 -14.61
C LYS A 311 -2.67 7.22 -15.43
N THR A 312 -1.50 7.69 -15.01
CA THR A 312 -0.23 7.20 -15.53
C THR A 312 0.27 6.00 -14.72
N PRO A 313 0.90 4.99 -15.35
CA PRO A 313 1.42 3.84 -14.62
C PRO A 313 2.51 4.25 -13.62
N ILE A 314 2.34 3.85 -12.36
CA ILE A 314 3.33 4.01 -11.30
C ILE A 314 4.61 3.28 -11.76
N PRO A 315 5.81 3.89 -11.68
CA PRO A 315 7.02 3.32 -12.28
C PRO A 315 7.74 2.26 -11.43
N MET A 316 7.22 1.90 -10.25
CA MET A 316 7.90 1.02 -9.31
C MET A 316 6.94 0.37 -8.32
N GLU A 317 7.35 -0.75 -7.74
CA GLU A 317 6.64 -1.42 -6.66
C GLU A 317 6.95 -0.79 -5.30
N PHE A 318 5.91 -0.57 -4.50
CA PHE A 318 6.05 -0.03 -3.15
C PHE A 318 6.31 -1.14 -2.15
N GLU A 319 7.28 -0.93 -1.27
CA GLU A 319 7.60 -1.84 -0.17
C GLU A 319 7.42 -1.17 1.17
N SER A 320 7.06 -1.93 2.19
CA SER A 320 6.86 -1.40 3.54
C SER A 320 8.08 -0.68 4.13
N ALA A 321 9.28 -0.94 3.58
CA ALA A 321 10.51 -0.22 3.91
C ALA A 321 10.51 1.26 3.50
N PHE A 322 9.63 1.70 2.59
CA PHE A 322 9.44 3.12 2.27
C PHE A 322 8.82 3.92 3.43
N TRP A 323 8.26 3.25 4.43
CA TRP A 323 7.73 3.91 5.63
C TRP A 323 8.86 4.03 6.66
N GLY A 324 9.18 5.28 7.03
CA GLY A 324 10.39 5.71 7.75
C GLY A 324 10.59 5.23 9.19
N ASN A 325 10.23 3.99 9.51
CA ASN A 325 10.48 3.36 10.80
C ASN A 325 11.97 3.29 11.21
N ASN A 326 12.89 3.72 10.35
CA ASN A 326 14.33 3.76 10.59
C ASN A 326 14.93 5.17 10.39
N ASN A 327 14.08 6.20 10.30
CA ASN A 327 14.52 7.57 10.05
C ASN A 327 15.04 8.20 11.35
N GLY A 328 16.32 8.00 11.64
CA GLY A 328 17.09 8.80 12.60
C GLY A 328 16.48 9.02 13.99
N ILE A 329 17.00 10.02 14.70
CA ILE A 329 16.51 10.44 16.01
C ILE A 329 15.54 11.60 15.79
N SER A 330 14.25 11.42 16.09
CA SER A 330 13.31 12.55 16.07
C SER A 330 13.60 13.48 17.26
N SER A 331 13.82 14.76 16.98
CA SER A 331 13.86 15.84 17.99
C SER A 331 12.46 16.40 18.28
N ASP A 332 11.51 16.18 17.37
CA ASP A 332 10.16 16.73 17.46
C ASP A 332 9.16 15.69 17.97
N ASN A 333 8.12 16.18 18.66
CA ASN A 333 7.09 15.35 19.27
C ASN A 333 6.24 14.57 18.25
N PHE A 334 6.38 14.83 16.94
CA PHE A 334 5.45 14.35 15.89
C PHE A 334 6.06 14.27 14.48
N SER A 335 7.32 13.83 14.27
CA SER A 335 7.73 13.50 12.90
C SER A 335 7.07 12.19 12.46
N ILE A 336 5.96 12.29 11.75
CA ILE A 336 5.28 11.15 11.15
C ILE A 336 5.91 10.95 9.76
N ASP A 337 6.87 10.04 9.68
CA ASP A 337 7.31 9.52 8.40
C ASP A 337 6.20 8.62 7.82
N ASP A 338 5.40 9.21 6.95
CA ASP A 338 4.44 8.53 6.10
C ASP A 338 4.92 8.51 4.64
N PHE A 339 4.19 7.82 3.77
CA PHE A 339 4.55 7.71 2.36
C PHE A 339 4.58 9.07 1.65
N GLN A 340 3.75 10.03 2.09
CA GLN A 340 3.72 11.38 1.54
C GLN A 340 5.04 12.09 1.78
N ASN A 341 5.59 12.00 3.00
CA ASN A 341 6.86 12.61 3.37
C ASN A 341 8.08 11.83 2.87
N ALA A 342 8.02 10.50 2.83
CA ALA A 342 9.15 9.66 2.45
C ALA A 342 9.37 9.56 0.92
N VAL A 343 8.31 9.68 0.12
CA VAL A 343 8.39 9.49 -1.34
C VAL A 343 7.86 10.71 -2.09
N VAL A 344 6.60 11.10 -1.87
CA VAL A 344 5.94 12.09 -2.74
C VAL A 344 6.57 13.49 -2.62
N ASN A 345 6.82 13.96 -1.39
CA ASN A 345 7.39 15.29 -1.15
C ASN A 345 8.84 15.42 -1.66
N PRO A 346 9.75 14.46 -1.42
CA PRO A 346 11.07 14.44 -2.06
C PRO A 346 10.98 14.47 -3.58
N MET A 347 10.08 13.69 -4.20
CA MET A 347 9.91 13.68 -5.65
C MET A 347 9.40 15.01 -6.20
N LYS A 348 8.51 15.71 -5.48
CA LYS A 348 8.10 17.07 -5.82
C LYS A 348 9.28 18.04 -5.79
N GLN A 349 10.16 17.91 -4.80
CA GLN A 349 11.36 18.75 -4.71
C GLN A 349 12.30 18.47 -5.88
N TYR A 350 12.62 17.20 -6.15
CA TYR A 350 13.46 16.80 -7.27
C TYR A 350 12.91 17.29 -8.61
N TYR A 351 11.62 17.09 -8.87
CA TYR A 351 10.99 17.57 -10.09
C TYR A 351 11.11 19.09 -10.27
N ARG A 352 10.93 19.87 -9.19
CA ARG A 352 11.07 21.33 -9.23
C ARG A 352 12.51 21.74 -9.50
N THR A 353 13.48 21.16 -8.78
CA THR A 353 14.90 21.47 -8.93
C THR A 353 15.38 21.19 -10.36
N LEU A 354 15.07 20.02 -10.91
CA LEU A 354 15.48 19.64 -12.25
C LEU A 354 14.84 20.52 -13.34
N ASN A 355 13.56 20.87 -13.20
CA ASN A 355 12.92 21.79 -14.15
C ASN A 355 13.50 23.21 -14.06
N GLN A 356 13.85 23.68 -12.87
CA GLN A 356 14.53 24.97 -12.69
C GLN A 356 15.90 24.97 -13.39
N MET A 357 16.69 23.92 -13.19
CA MET A 357 17.98 23.75 -13.87
C MET A 357 17.82 23.71 -15.39
N LYS A 358 16.85 22.95 -15.92
CA LYS A 358 16.54 22.88 -17.35
C LYS A 358 16.18 24.25 -17.93
N ASN A 359 15.44 25.07 -17.19
CA ASN A 359 15.06 26.41 -17.63
C ASN A 359 16.25 27.39 -17.59
N GLN A 360 17.18 27.22 -16.65
CA GLN A 360 18.33 28.11 -16.48
C GLN A 360 19.48 27.79 -17.43
N LEU A 361 19.82 26.51 -17.59
CA LEU A 361 20.92 26.04 -18.45
C LEU A 361 20.51 25.88 -19.92
N GLY A 362 19.20 25.85 -20.20
CA GLY A 362 18.67 25.57 -21.52
C GLY A 362 18.56 24.06 -21.80
N SER A 363 17.57 23.71 -22.65
CA SER A 363 17.23 22.32 -22.93
C SER A 363 18.23 21.59 -23.84
N ASN A 364 19.19 22.30 -24.42
CA ASN A 364 20.22 21.72 -25.28
C ASN A 364 21.43 21.25 -24.46
N VAL A 365 21.81 22.01 -23.42
CA VAL A 365 22.95 21.72 -22.54
C VAL A 365 22.54 20.73 -21.44
N PHE A 366 21.37 20.94 -20.80
CA PHE A 366 20.91 20.10 -19.70
C PHE A 366 19.77 19.16 -20.14
N THR A 367 20.14 18.12 -20.90
CA THR A 367 19.21 17.16 -21.51
C THR A 367 19.03 15.91 -20.63
N ILE A 368 18.10 15.98 -19.68
CA ILE A 368 17.74 14.83 -18.83
C ILE A 368 16.97 13.78 -19.64
N ASP A 369 17.20 12.50 -19.35
CA ASP A 369 16.37 11.39 -19.84
C ASP A 369 14.86 11.67 -19.63
N ASN A 370 14.09 11.61 -20.72
CA ASN A 370 12.66 11.86 -20.72
C ASN A 370 11.90 10.86 -19.85
N GLN A 371 12.34 9.59 -19.80
CA GLN A 371 11.71 8.56 -18.99
C GLN A 371 11.93 8.83 -17.50
N LEU A 372 13.15 9.20 -17.10
CA LEU A 372 13.46 9.64 -15.74
C LEU A 372 12.58 10.83 -15.32
N MET A 373 12.50 11.88 -16.14
CA MET A 373 11.65 13.04 -15.82
C MET A 373 10.17 12.70 -15.73
N ALA A 374 9.68 11.80 -16.60
CA ALA A 374 8.31 11.28 -16.52
C ALA A 374 8.09 10.50 -15.21
N ASN A 375 8.98 9.57 -14.87
CA ASN A 375 8.89 8.77 -13.64
C ASN A 375 8.88 9.66 -12.37
N ILE A 376 9.75 10.66 -12.29
CA ILE A 376 9.77 11.63 -11.18
C ILE A 376 8.43 12.38 -11.10
N LYS A 377 7.92 12.85 -12.24
CA LYS A 377 6.63 13.57 -12.31
C LYS A 377 5.49 12.70 -11.81
N ILE A 378 5.43 11.44 -12.22
CA ILE A 378 4.38 10.49 -11.79
C ILE A 378 4.42 10.34 -10.26
N LEU A 379 5.60 10.02 -9.69
CA LEU A 379 5.76 9.84 -8.24
C LEU A 379 5.46 11.13 -7.45
N SER A 380 5.76 12.29 -8.03
CA SER A 380 5.47 13.60 -7.43
C SER A 380 3.98 13.94 -7.35
N ASN A 381 3.14 13.31 -8.18
CA ASN A 381 1.71 13.59 -8.30
C ASN A 381 0.80 12.48 -7.73
N LEU A 382 1.40 11.49 -7.04
CA LEU A 382 0.64 10.47 -6.33
C LEU A 382 -0.20 11.10 -5.23
N THR A 383 -1.43 10.63 -5.08
CA THR A 383 -2.29 10.95 -3.94
C THR A 383 -2.22 9.84 -2.92
N VAL A 384 -1.93 10.19 -1.68
CA VAL A 384 -1.90 9.27 -0.53
C VAL A 384 -3.10 9.57 0.36
N ASN A 385 -3.99 8.60 0.54
CA ASN A 385 -5.10 8.68 1.47
C ASN A 385 -4.95 7.62 2.57
N THR A 386 -4.95 8.05 3.83
CA THR A 386 -4.79 7.19 5.00
C THR A 386 -6.06 7.23 5.83
N THR A 387 -6.71 6.07 6.00
CA THR A 387 -7.84 5.89 6.93
C THR A 387 -7.39 5.11 8.15
N CYS A 388 -7.63 5.63 9.36
CA CYS A 388 -7.27 4.96 10.60
C CYS A 388 -8.49 4.29 11.25
N LEU A 389 -8.36 3.01 11.59
CA LEU A 389 -9.32 2.26 12.41
C LEU A 389 -8.69 1.95 13.77
N LYS A 390 -9.47 2.08 14.84
CA LYS A 390 -9.03 1.82 16.21
C LYS A 390 -9.30 0.37 16.60
N PHE A 391 -8.38 -0.22 17.35
CA PHE A 391 -8.63 -1.47 18.05
C PHE A 391 -9.35 -1.17 19.37
N ASN A 392 -10.57 -1.68 19.56
CA ASN A 392 -11.31 -1.50 20.82
C ASN A 392 -10.75 -2.37 21.95
N ASP A 393 -10.36 -3.60 21.60
CA ASP A 393 -9.86 -4.60 22.54
C ASP A 393 -8.37 -4.80 22.31
N LEU A 394 -7.56 -4.02 23.02
CA LEU A 394 -6.11 -4.17 23.02
C LEU A 394 -5.72 -5.16 24.13
N ILE A 395 -5.03 -6.25 23.79
CA ILE A 395 -4.50 -7.19 24.79
C ILE A 395 -2.99 -6.97 24.90
N VAL A 396 -2.52 -6.58 26.08
CA VAL A 396 -1.09 -6.37 26.40
C VAL A 396 -0.64 -7.48 27.34
N ASN A 397 0.37 -8.26 26.94
CA ASN A 397 0.90 -9.38 27.73
C ASN A 397 -0.17 -10.36 28.23
N GLY A 398 -1.15 -10.65 27.38
CA GLY A 398 -2.24 -11.60 27.67
C GLY A 398 -3.38 -11.03 28.53
N LYS A 399 -3.32 -9.77 28.95
CA LYS A 399 -4.39 -9.09 29.70
C LYS A 399 -5.06 -8.03 28.83
N MET A 400 -6.38 -7.90 28.96
CA MET A 400 -7.10 -6.78 28.34
C MET A 400 -6.55 -5.47 28.92
N TYR A 401 -6.13 -4.56 28.06
CA TYR A 401 -5.56 -3.29 28.45
C TYR A 401 -6.66 -2.25 28.64
N CYS A 402 -6.76 -1.70 29.84
CA CYS A 402 -7.50 -0.49 30.11
C CYS A 402 -6.55 0.71 30.19
N SER A 403 -6.96 1.87 29.70
CA SER A 403 -6.16 3.11 29.83
C SER A 403 -5.87 3.52 31.29
N LYS A 404 -6.58 2.91 32.25
CA LYS A 404 -6.39 3.09 33.70
C LYS A 404 -5.37 2.11 34.30
N ASP A 405 -4.99 1.06 33.57
CA ASP A 405 -3.97 0.12 34.02
C ASP A 405 -2.61 0.79 33.92
N LYS A 406 -1.85 0.78 35.03
CA LYS A 406 -0.48 1.28 35.04
C LYS A 406 0.38 0.40 34.13
N PRO A 407 0.92 0.93 33.03
CA PRO A 407 1.82 0.16 32.17
C PRO A 407 3.16 -0.09 32.90
N PRO A 408 4.04 -0.95 32.36
CA PRO A 408 5.34 -1.19 32.97
C PRO A 408 6.19 0.09 33.02
N VAL A 409 6.91 0.29 34.14
CA VAL A 409 7.88 1.38 34.32
C VAL A 409 9.14 1.09 33.48
N LEU A 410 9.62 2.09 32.72
CA LEU A 410 10.85 1.95 31.94
C LEU A 410 12.07 2.16 32.83
N SER A 411 12.94 1.16 32.86
CA SER A 411 14.25 1.24 33.51
C SER A 411 15.36 1.56 32.50
N TYR A 412 16.41 2.23 32.96
CA TYR A 412 17.65 2.45 32.22
C TYR A 412 18.51 1.19 32.09
N THR A 413 18.29 0.21 32.96
CA THR A 413 19.18 -0.96 33.07
C THR A 413 18.73 -2.14 32.22
N LYS A 414 17.45 -2.21 31.86
CA LYS A 414 16.88 -3.32 31.09
C LYS A 414 15.78 -2.84 30.16
N PRO A 415 15.74 -3.32 28.91
CA PRO A 415 14.64 -3.06 28.01
C PRO A 415 13.34 -3.68 28.55
N SER A 416 12.25 -2.95 28.45
CA SER A 416 10.90 -3.45 28.74
C SER A 416 10.33 -4.12 27.51
N LYS A 417 9.84 -5.35 27.67
CA LYS A 417 9.27 -6.15 26.58
C LYS A 417 7.80 -6.40 26.83
N PHE A 418 6.98 -6.22 25.80
CA PHE A 418 5.57 -6.62 25.86
C PHE A 418 5.02 -7.00 24.49
N ASN A 419 4.00 -7.85 24.49
CA ASN A 419 3.33 -8.35 23.30
C ASN A 419 1.95 -7.71 23.17
N LEU A 420 1.64 -7.17 21.99
CA LEU A 420 0.32 -6.69 21.63
C LEU A 420 -0.42 -7.75 20.82
N LEU A 421 -1.50 -8.27 21.37
CA LEU A 421 -2.44 -9.13 20.65
C LEU A 421 -3.62 -8.29 20.17
N LEU A 422 -3.78 -8.22 18.85
CA LEU A 422 -4.80 -7.43 18.15
C LEU A 422 -5.71 -8.34 17.33
N ASP A 423 -6.97 -7.97 17.16
CA ASP A 423 -7.93 -8.71 16.33
C ASP A 423 -8.58 -7.76 15.32
N LEU A 424 -8.34 -7.98 14.02
CA LEU A 424 -8.86 -7.12 12.96
C LEU A 424 -10.39 -7.13 12.88
N ARG A 425 -11.05 -8.14 13.46
CA ARG A 425 -12.53 -8.21 13.55
C ARG A 425 -13.10 -7.22 14.56
N LYS A 426 -12.26 -6.68 15.45
CA LYS A 426 -12.63 -5.76 16.53
C LYS A 426 -12.20 -4.32 16.26
N LEU A 427 -12.08 -3.98 14.98
CA LEU A 427 -11.76 -2.64 14.53
C LEU A 427 -13.01 -1.76 14.49
N THR A 428 -12.86 -0.51 14.91
CA THR A 428 -13.89 0.53 14.81
C THR A 428 -13.35 1.76 14.13
N LYS A 429 -14.22 2.52 13.47
CA LYS A 429 -13.85 3.80 12.91
C LYS A 429 -13.85 4.88 14.00
N ARG A 430 -12.91 5.80 13.92
CA ARG A 430 -12.74 6.88 14.91
C ARG A 430 -14.01 7.75 14.98
N GLY A 431 -14.53 7.95 16.19
CA GLY A 431 -15.70 8.80 16.45
C GLY A 431 -17.05 8.07 16.41
N GLU A 432 -17.07 6.78 16.08
CA GLU A 432 -18.29 5.98 16.03
C GLU A 432 -18.38 5.07 17.27
N ILE A 433 -19.34 5.33 18.16
CA ILE A 433 -19.58 4.53 19.37
C ILE A 433 -20.37 3.27 18.98
N ASN A 434 -19.73 2.10 19.07
CA ASN A 434 -20.34 0.76 19.13
C ASN A 434 -21.35 0.33 18.05
N ARG A 435 -21.52 1.06 16.93
CA ARG A 435 -22.44 0.66 15.85
C ARG A 435 -21.83 -0.19 14.75
N PHE A 436 -20.51 -0.36 14.73
CA PHE A 436 -19.79 -1.06 13.66
C PHE A 436 -19.18 -2.35 14.18
N GLN A 437 -20.01 -3.39 14.29
CA GLN A 437 -19.49 -4.75 14.19
C GLN A 437 -18.86 -4.91 12.79
N SER A 438 -17.89 -5.82 12.64
CA SER A 438 -17.12 -6.09 11.41
C SER A 438 -17.92 -6.30 10.12
N ASP A 439 -19.25 -6.34 10.23
CA ASP A 439 -20.21 -6.62 9.18
C ASP A 439 -20.38 -5.47 8.17
N TRP A 440 -19.98 -4.25 8.54
CA TRP A 440 -20.22 -3.04 7.71
C TRP A 440 -19.03 -2.60 6.86
N PHE A 441 -17.83 -3.14 7.08
CA PHE A 441 -16.67 -2.82 6.25
C PHE A 441 -15.92 -4.07 5.82
N THR A 442 -15.06 -3.93 4.82
CA THR A 442 -14.25 -5.03 4.32
C THR A 442 -12.83 -4.55 4.08
N LEU A 443 -11.87 -5.24 4.69
CA LEU A 443 -10.46 -5.04 4.42
C LEU A 443 -10.09 -5.90 3.22
N LEU A 444 -9.77 -5.28 2.09
CA LEU A 444 -9.37 -5.97 0.86
C LEU A 444 -7.95 -6.56 1.02
N PRO A 445 -7.59 -7.60 0.26
CA PRO A 445 -6.20 -8.04 0.18
C PRO A 445 -5.27 -6.88 -0.17
N SER A 446 -4.03 -6.90 0.31
CA SER A 446 -3.00 -5.94 -0.09
C SER A 446 -2.71 -6.11 -1.59
N PHE A 447 -2.59 -5.00 -2.32
CA PHE A 447 -2.31 -5.06 -3.75
C PHE A 447 -1.65 -3.79 -4.26
N GLN A 448 -0.98 -3.90 -5.40
CA GLN A 448 -0.57 -2.78 -6.23
C GLN A 448 -0.84 -3.14 -7.70
N SER A 449 -1.41 -2.18 -8.43
CA SER A 449 -1.65 -2.21 -9.87
C SER A 449 -0.98 -1.01 -10.53
N CYS A 450 -1.09 -0.85 -11.85
CA CYS A 450 -0.54 0.30 -12.57
C CYS A 450 -0.90 1.65 -11.93
N TYR A 451 -2.14 1.80 -11.43
CA TYR A 451 -2.66 3.13 -11.07
C TYR A 451 -3.00 3.29 -9.60
N ILE A 452 -3.01 2.20 -8.83
CA ILE A 452 -3.47 2.23 -7.45
C ILE A 452 -2.83 1.11 -6.63
N ALA A 453 -2.48 1.44 -5.38
CA ALA A 453 -2.01 0.51 -4.37
C ALA A 453 -2.83 0.63 -3.08
N ARG A 454 -3.01 -0.49 -2.38
CA ARG A 454 -3.65 -0.60 -1.07
C ARG A 454 -2.76 -1.38 -0.12
N MET A 455 -2.38 -0.74 0.97
CA MET A 455 -1.43 -1.26 1.96
C MET A 455 -1.92 -1.00 3.38
N TYR A 456 -1.43 -1.79 4.34
CA TYR A 456 -1.88 -1.74 5.72
C TYR A 456 -0.71 -1.68 6.69
N HIS A 457 -0.85 -0.87 7.73
CA HIS A 457 0.11 -0.78 8.82
C HIS A 457 -0.63 -0.75 10.15
N VAL A 458 -0.12 -1.43 11.17
CA VAL A 458 -0.51 -1.14 12.55
C VAL A 458 0.40 -0.05 13.06
N LYS A 459 -0.17 1.13 13.34
CA LYS A 459 0.52 2.18 14.09
C LYS A 459 0.37 1.89 15.58
N VAL A 460 1.46 1.47 16.21
CA VAL A 460 1.55 1.36 17.66
C VAL A 460 2.05 2.70 18.20
N SER A 461 1.32 3.29 19.13
CA SER A 461 1.67 4.56 19.77
C SER A 461 1.85 4.37 21.27
N LEU A 462 2.95 4.89 21.80
CA LEU A 462 3.25 4.92 23.23
C LEU A 462 3.29 6.37 23.71
N LEU A 463 2.60 6.67 24.81
CA LEU A 463 2.81 7.90 25.56
C LEU A 463 3.79 7.58 26.68
N ILE A 464 4.98 8.15 26.63
CA ILE A 464 6.03 8.00 27.63
C ILE A 464 6.22 9.35 28.30
N ASP A 465 5.89 9.42 29.59
CA ASP A 465 5.68 10.68 30.30
C ASP A 465 4.71 11.61 29.55
N ASP A 466 5.20 12.73 28.99
CA ASP A 466 4.40 13.68 28.21
C ASP A 466 4.79 13.69 26.72
N LYS A 467 5.46 12.63 26.26
CA LYS A 467 5.97 12.49 24.89
C LYS A 467 5.37 11.29 24.19
N ALA A 468 4.91 11.50 22.96
CA ALA A 468 4.41 10.41 22.12
C ALA A 468 5.53 9.87 21.22
N ILE A 469 5.61 8.55 21.11
CA ILE A 469 6.42 7.85 20.11
C ILE A 469 5.54 6.82 19.41
N SER A 470 5.69 6.66 18.09
CA SER A 470 4.93 5.65 17.35
C SER A 470 5.82 4.87 16.39
N ILE A 471 5.54 3.57 16.29
CA ILE A 471 6.18 2.66 15.34
C ILE A 471 5.11 2.05 14.44
N ARG A 472 5.37 1.97 13.12
CA ARG A 472 4.47 1.35 12.16
C ARG A 472 4.88 -0.09 11.89
N VAL A 473 3.94 -0.99 11.91
CA VAL A 473 4.19 -2.41 11.69
C VAL A 473 3.45 -2.83 10.42
N PRO A 474 4.17 -3.24 9.36
CA PRO A 474 3.52 -3.61 8.10
C PRO A 474 2.63 -4.84 8.26
N VAL A 475 1.43 -4.76 7.70
CA VAL A 475 0.45 -5.84 7.67
C VAL A 475 0.08 -6.15 6.23
N VAL A 476 0.07 -7.45 5.89
CA VAL A 476 -0.37 -7.94 4.58
C VAL A 476 -1.66 -8.71 4.78
N ILE A 477 -2.72 -8.26 4.10
CA ILE A 477 -4.01 -8.95 4.07
C ILE A 477 -4.03 -9.85 2.84
N GLU A 478 -4.32 -11.14 3.02
CA GLU A 478 -4.21 -12.15 1.97
C GLU A 478 -5.44 -13.06 1.91
N LYS A 479 -5.89 -13.40 0.71
CA LYS A 479 -6.92 -14.43 0.53
C LYS A 479 -6.22 -15.71 0.07
N ARG A 480 -6.03 -16.67 0.97
CA ARG A 480 -5.38 -17.95 0.67
C ARG A 480 -6.42 -19.04 0.40
N GLU A 481 -6.14 -19.91 -0.55
CA GLU A 481 -6.89 -21.18 -0.72
C GLU A 481 -6.24 -22.27 0.15
N GLY A 482 -7.02 -22.99 0.93
CA GLY A 482 -6.61 -24.29 1.50
C GLY A 482 -5.47 -24.33 2.54
N PHE A 483 -5.15 -23.25 3.26
CA PHE A 483 -4.05 -23.28 4.24
C PHE A 483 -4.45 -23.96 5.58
N ASN A 484 -3.81 -25.09 5.87
CA ASN A 484 -3.63 -25.57 7.23
C ASN A 484 -2.59 -24.67 7.90
N PRO A 485 -2.86 -24.07 9.07
CA PRO A 485 -1.84 -23.32 9.78
C PRO A 485 -0.60 -24.18 9.96
N LEU A 486 0.54 -23.72 9.42
CA LEU A 486 1.83 -24.18 9.92
C LEU A 486 1.76 -24.04 11.44
N PRO A 487 1.94 -25.12 12.20
CA PRO A 487 1.89 -25.05 13.64
C PRO A 487 2.94 -24.04 14.05
N TYR A 488 2.51 -23.10 14.88
CA TYR A 488 3.37 -22.20 15.62
C TYR A 488 4.69 -22.89 15.94
N TYR A 489 5.82 -22.28 15.56
CA TYR A 489 7.09 -22.60 16.19
C TYR A 489 6.93 -22.25 17.68
N VAL A 490 6.44 -23.20 18.46
CA VAL A 490 6.70 -23.29 19.88
C VAL A 490 8.19 -23.57 19.94
N THR A 491 8.95 -22.60 20.43
CA THR A 491 10.32 -22.82 20.87
C THR A 491 10.24 -23.89 21.95
N LEU A 492 10.56 -25.13 21.60
CA LEU A 492 10.90 -26.14 22.58
C LEU A 492 12.24 -25.70 23.17
N SER A 493 12.18 -25.08 24.35
CA SER A 493 13.32 -25.03 25.25
C SER A 493 13.59 -26.47 25.67
N THR A 494 14.65 -27.08 25.14
CA THR A 494 15.28 -28.21 25.82
C THR A 494 16.15 -27.64 26.93
N CYS A 495 16.00 -28.23 28.12
CA CYS A 495 16.83 -27.97 29.31
C CYS A 495 18.32 -28.14 29.02
#